data_AF-A0A0L8K2N3-F1
#
_entry.id   AF-A0A0L8K2N3-F1
#
_cell.length_a   1.000
_cell.length_b   1.000
_cell.length_c   1.000
_cell.angle_alpha   90.00
_cell.angle_beta   90.00
_cell.angle_gamma   90.00
#
_symmetry.space_group_name_H-M   'P 1'
#
loop_
_entity.id
_entity.type
_entity.pdbx_description
1 polymer ?
#
loop_
_entity_poly.entity_id
_entity_poly.type
_entity_poly.pdbx_seq_one_letter_code
_entity_poly.pdbx_strand_id
1 'polypeptide(L)' 'MIGSCLPLHVLQAEVDADCAAREVYRFRGPLCAEDRADREHALAALARANKILAKHHPQLPVTP' A
#
# COMPACT_ATOMS: atom_id res chain seq x y z
N MET A 1 21.45 0.04 15.36
CA MET A 1 20.15 -0.61 15.11
C MET A 1 19.75 -0.31 13.68
N ILE A 2 19.23 -1.28 12.93
CA ILE A 2 18.79 -1.08 11.52
C ILE A 2 17.65 -0.04 11.42
N GLY A 3 16.97 0.28 12.53
CA GLY A 3 15.89 1.27 12.60
C GLY A 3 16.27 2.73 12.88
N SER A 4 17.56 3.11 12.97
CA SER A 4 17.92 4.51 13.28
C SER A 4 17.93 5.46 12.06
N CYS A 5 17.69 4.93 10.85
CA CYS A 5 17.88 5.67 9.60
C CYS A 5 16.56 6.15 8.97
N LEU A 6 15.45 5.45 9.21
CA LEU A 6 14.17 5.74 8.58
C LEU A 6 13.22 6.45 9.56
N PRO A 7 12.55 7.54 9.13
CA PRO A 7 11.48 8.14 9.90
C PRO A 7 10.34 7.14 10.14
N LEU A 8 9.75 7.16 11.35
CA LEU A 8 8.66 6.24 11.73
C LEU A 8 7.48 6.25 10.76
N HIS A 9 7.14 7.41 10.18
CA HIS A 9 6.03 7.52 9.21
C HIS A 9 6.35 6.82 7.88
N VAL A 10 7.62 6.64 7.52
CA VAL A 10 8.03 5.87 6.34
C VAL A 10 7.90 4.38 6.64
N LEU A 11 8.34 3.93 7.81
CA LEU A 11 8.17 2.55 8.26
C LEU A 11 6.68 2.15 8.33
N GLN A 12 5.84 3.04 8.85
CA GLN A 12 4.39 2.82 8.84
C GLN A 12 3.83 2.73 7.42
N ALA A 13 4.28 3.61 6.51
CA ALA A 13 3.85 3.58 5.12
C ALA A 13 4.28 2.28 4.39
N GLU A 14 5.40 1.66 4.76
CA GLU A 14 5.79 0.35 4.21
C GLU A 14 4.81 -0.74 4.64
N VAL A 15 4.46 -0.77 5.93
CA VAL A 15 3.47 -1.72 6.47
C VAL A 15 2.10 -1.50 5.83
N ASP A 16 1.68 -0.24 5.68
CA ASP A 16 0.41 0.12 5.07
C ASP A 16 0.37 -0.27 3.59
N ALA A 17 1.46 -0.06 2.85
CA ALA A 17 1.58 -0.44 1.45
C ALA A 17 1.52 -1.96 1.27
N ASP A 18 2.26 -2.73 2.07
CA ASP A 18 2.23 -4.20 2.00
C ASP A 18 0.83 -4.76 2.34
N CYS A 19 0.21 -4.26 3.41
CA CYS A 19 -1.15 -4.63 3.80
C CYS A 19 -2.15 -4.32 2.67
N ALA A 20 -2.11 -3.10 2.12
CA ALA A 20 -3.03 -2.69 1.06
C ALA A 20 -2.83 -3.49 -0.23
N ALA A 21 -1.58 -3.75 -0.65
CA ALA A 21 -1.29 -4.60 -1.79
C ALA A 21 -1.86 -6.00 -1.60
N ARG A 22 -1.71 -6.59 -0.40
CA ARG A 22 -2.30 -7.89 -0.08
C ARG A 22 -3.83 -7.88 -0.18
N GLU A 23 -4.49 -6.83 0.29
CA GLU A 23 -5.95 -6.68 0.15
C GLU A 23 -6.37 -6.56 -1.32
N VAL A 24 -5.67 -5.74 -2.13
CA VAL A 24 -5.94 -5.66 -3.57
C VAL A 24 -5.82 -7.03 -4.25
N TYR A 25 -4.82 -7.82 -3.87
CA TYR A 25 -4.63 -9.17 -4.39
C TYR A 25 -5.75 -10.16 -4.00
N ARG A 26 -6.53 -9.91 -2.95
CA ARG A 26 -7.70 -10.74 -2.61
C ARG A 26 -8.83 -10.58 -3.62
N PHE A 27 -8.95 -9.41 -4.25
CA PHE A 27 -10.01 -9.09 -5.21
C PHE A 27 -9.67 -9.49 -6.66
N ARG A 28 -9.35 -10.77 -6.89
CA ARG A 28 -8.94 -11.32 -8.20
C ARG A 28 -10.04 -12.07 -8.98
N GLY A 29 -11.22 -12.30 -8.39
CA GLY A 29 -12.33 -13.02 -9.02
C GLY A 29 -13.29 -12.09 -9.79
N PRO A 30 -14.36 -12.63 -10.40
CA PRO A 30 -15.49 -11.82 -10.85
C PRO A 30 -16.11 -11.13 -9.63
N LEU A 31 -15.83 -9.83 -9.51
CA LEU A 31 -16.24 -9.03 -8.36
C LEU A 31 -17.68 -8.57 -8.50
N CYS A 32 -18.47 -8.75 -7.44
CA CYS A 32 -19.74 -8.05 -7.28
C CYS A 32 -19.48 -6.54 -7.13
N ALA A 33 -20.53 -5.72 -7.12
CA ALA A 33 -20.37 -4.27 -7.00
C ALA A 33 -19.67 -3.86 -5.68
N GLU A 34 -19.93 -4.59 -4.60
CA GLU A 34 -19.33 -4.34 -3.27
C GLU A 34 -17.83 -4.68 -3.29
N ASP A 35 -17.47 -5.86 -3.79
CA ASP A 35 -16.07 -6.28 -3.96
C ASP A 35 -15.25 -5.30 -4.83
N ARG A 36 -15.89 -4.65 -5.82
CA ARG A 36 -15.23 -3.61 -6.64
C ARG A 36 -14.94 -2.36 -5.83
N ALA A 37 -15.89 -1.91 -5.01
CA ALA A 37 -15.71 -0.75 -4.15
C ALA A 37 -14.60 -0.99 -3.11
N ASP A 38 -14.55 -2.20 -2.54
CA ASP A 38 -13.51 -2.57 -1.59
C ASP A 38 -12.13 -2.66 -2.25
N ARG A 39 -12.06 -3.20 -3.48
CA ARG A 39 -10.83 -3.19 -4.27
C ARG A 39 -10.36 -1.77 -4.57
N GLU A 40 -11.26 -0.88 -4.98
CA GLU A 40 -10.93 0.52 -5.23
C GLU A 40 -10.45 1.23 -3.95
N HIS A 41 -11.07 0.93 -2.81
CA HIS A 41 -10.63 1.42 -1.51
C HIS A 41 -9.21 0.96 -1.17
N ALA A 42 -8.92 -0.33 -1.38
CA ALA A 42 -7.59 -0.90 -1.15
C ALA A 42 -6.53 -0.30 -2.10
N LEU A 43 -6.86 -0.09 -3.38
CA LEU A 43 -6.00 0.59 -4.34
C LEU A 43 -5.73 2.06 -3.93
N ALA A 44 -6.75 2.76 -3.44
CA ALA A 44 -6.59 4.13 -2.94
C ALA A 44 -5.69 4.19 -1.69
N ALA A 45 -5.81 3.22 -0.78
CA ALA A 45 -4.94 3.09 0.39
C ALA A 45 -3.48 2.84 -0.02
N LEU A 46 -3.26 1.91 -0.95
CA LEU A 46 -1.94 1.63 -1.51
C LEU A 46 -1.31 2.87 -2.17
N ALA A 47 -2.08 3.61 -2.98
CA ALA A 47 -1.61 4.83 -3.62
C ALA A 47 -1.19 5.91 -2.61
N ARG A 48 -1.92 6.05 -1.48
CA ARG A 48 -1.56 7.00 -0.41
C ARG A 48 -0.26 6.59 0.29
N ALA A 49 -0.09 5.31 0.63
CA ALA A 49 1.12 4.79 1.23
C ALA A 49 2.33 4.94 0.29
N ASN A 50 2.16 4.55 -0.97
CA ASN A 50 3.19 4.69 -2.01
C ASN A 50 3.61 6.14 -2.25
N LYS A 51 2.71 7.12 -2.07
CA LYS A 51 3.07 8.55 -2.15
C LYS A 51 4.09 8.96 -1.07
N ILE A 52 3.94 8.42 0.15
CA ILE A 52 4.89 8.66 1.25
C ILE A 52 6.22 7.97 0.93
N LEU A 53 6.17 6.71 0.50
CA LEU A 53 7.34 5.93 0.13
C LEU A 53 8.12 6.57 -1.03
N ALA A 54 7.44 6.97 -2.11
CA ALA A 54 8.04 7.63 -3.26
C ALA A 54 8.72 8.96 -2.91
N LYS A 55 8.15 9.71 -1.94
CA LYS A 55 8.76 10.95 -1.42
C LYS A 55 10.08 10.66 -0.69
N HIS A 56 10.18 9.50 -0.03
CA HIS A 56 11.38 9.11 0.69
C HIS A 56 12.44 8.49 -0.25
N HIS A 57 12.04 7.51 -1.06
CA HIS A 57 12.92 6.88 -2.05
C HIS A 57 12.10 6.28 -3.21
N PRO A 58 12.47 6.54 -4.47
CA PRO A 58 11.65 6.18 -5.63
C PRO A 58 11.48 4.67 -5.87
N GLN A 59 12.32 3.82 -5.25
CA GLN A 59 12.23 2.35 -5.36
C GLN A 59 11.43 1.68 -4.24
N LEU A 60 10.93 2.45 -3.26
CA LEU A 60 10.10 1.90 -2.17
C LEU A 60 8.63 1.64 -2.52
N PRO A 61 7.98 2.32 -3.48
CA PRO A 61 6.58 2.03 -3.82
C PRO A 61 6.34 0.57 -4.19
N VAL A 62 5.23 0.01 -3.69
CA VAL A 62 4.82 -1.39 -3.89
C VAL A 62 3.77 -1.50 -5.00
N THR A 63 3.92 -2.48 -5.89
CA THR A 63 2.93 -2.80 -6.91
C THR A 63 1.95 -3.88 -6.43
N PRO A 64 0.63 -3.68 -6.60
CA PRO A 64 -0.38 -4.71 -6.35
C PRO A 64 -0.53 -5.66 -7.53
#